data_AF-A0A7X7NIA9-F1
#
_entry.id   AF-A0A7X7NIA9-F1
#
_cell.length_a   1.000
_cell.length_b   1.000
_cell.length_c   1.000
_cell.angle_alpha   90.00
_cell.angle_beta   90.00
_cell.angle_gamma   90.00
#
_symmetry.space_group_name_H-M   'P 1'
#
loop_
_entity.id
_entity.type
_entity.pdbx_description
1 polymer ?
#
loop_
_entity_poly.entity_id
_entity_poly.type
_entity_poly.pdbx_seq_one_letter_code
_entity_poly.pdbx_strand_id
1 'polypeptide(L)'
;MIYQQSLFFFDLSAVILMAVLAYLSKRLGEALKIGPYYKILYATGMLIVCAIILDMVNEAVTLNLPISVISISMRFAAGAAAFLVCLKYWKWLFSEFFRN
;
A
#
# COMPACT_ATOMS: atom_id res chain seq x y z
N MET A 1 -10.06 22.06 5.27
CA MET A 1 -10.96 21.16 4.53
C MET A 1 -10.41 20.70 3.17
N ILE A 2 -9.97 21.59 2.26
CA ILE A 2 -9.48 21.19 0.91
C ILE A 2 -8.33 20.16 0.97
N TYR A 3 -7.34 20.37 1.85
CA TYR A 3 -6.20 19.46 2.00
C TYR A 3 -6.56 18.04 2.44
N GLN A 4 -7.64 17.88 3.21
CA GLN A 4 -8.04 16.59 3.77
C GLN A 4 -8.81 15.75 2.75
N GLN A 5 -9.66 16.40 1.95
CA GLN A 5 -10.29 15.74 0.81
C GLN A 5 -9.26 15.28 -0.23
N SER A 6 -8.26 16.11 -0.56
CA SER A 6 -7.20 15.70 -1.49
C SER A 6 -6.37 14.52 -0.97
N LEU A 7 -6.06 14.48 0.33
CA LEU A 7 -5.36 13.35 0.94
C LEU A 7 -6.19 12.07 0.89
N PHE A 8 -7.49 12.16 1.17
CA PHE A 8 -8.39 11.01 1.08
C PHE A 8 -8.47 10.44 -0.35
N PHE A 9 -8.62 11.29 -1.37
CA PHE A 9 -8.63 10.84 -2.77
C PHE A 9 -7.30 10.20 -3.17
N PHE A 10 -6.18 10.75 -2.70
CA PHE A 10 -4.87 10.16 -2.94
C PHE A 10 -4.74 8.77 -2.28
N ASP A 11 -5.11 8.64 -1.01
CA ASP A 11 -5.07 7.37 -0.30
C ASP A 11 -5.97 6.31 -0.96
N LEU A 12 -7.18 6.71 -1.37
CA LEU A 12 -8.10 5.83 -2.09
C LEU A 12 -7.48 5.34 -3.41
N SER A 13 -6.89 6.23 -4.19
CA SER A 13 -6.23 5.88 -5.45
C SER A 13 -5.04 4.92 -5.22
N ALA A 14 -4.28 5.12 -4.15
CA ALA A 14 -3.17 4.27 -3.76
C ALA A 14 -3.64 2.87 -3.35
N VAL A 15 -4.72 2.76 -2.57
CA VAL A 15 -5.33 1.48 -2.17
C VAL A 15 -5.84 0.71 -3.40
N ILE A 16 -6.52 1.39 -4.33
CA ILE A 16 -6.99 0.78 -5.57
C ILE A 16 -5.80 0.27 -6.39
N LEU A 17 -4.76 1.07 -6.55
CA LEU A 17 -3.55 0.69 -7.28
C LEU A 17 -2.86 -0.52 -6.63
N MET A 18 -2.75 -0.56 -5.30
CA MET A 18 -2.21 -1.73 -4.59
C MET A 18 -3.07 -2.97 -4.79
N ALA A 19 -4.40 -2.85 -4.80
CA ALA A 19 -5.30 -3.97 -5.05
C ALA A 19 -5.15 -4.51 -6.49
N VAL A 20 -5.03 -3.63 -7.48
CA VAL A 20 -4.79 -4.02 -8.88
C VAL A 20 -3.43 -4.71 -9.03
N LEU A 21 -2.36 -4.13 -8.46
CA LEU A 21 -1.03 -4.73 -8.50
C LEU A 21 -0.99 -6.08 -7.79
N ALA A 22 -1.66 -6.21 -6.64
CA ALA A 22 -1.75 -7.47 -5.91
C ALA A 22 -2.50 -8.53 -6.72
N TYR A 23 -3.60 -8.16 -7.39
CA TYR A 23 -4.35 -9.07 -8.26
C TYR A 23 -3.53 -9.54 -9.46
N LEU A 24 -2.83 -8.61 -10.14
CA LEU A 24 -1.94 -8.94 -11.25
C LEU A 24 -0.79 -9.84 -10.79
N SER A 25 -0.15 -9.50 -9.67
CA SER A 25 0.92 -10.30 -9.06
C SER A 25 0.43 -11.70 -8.69
N LYS A 26 -0.80 -11.85 -8.21
CA LYS A 26 -1.42 -13.15 -7.93
C LYS A 26 -1.57 -13.99 -9.21
N ARG A 27 -2.17 -13.44 -10.27
CA ARG A 27 -2.35 -14.16 -11.54
C ARG A 27 -1.02 -14.56 -12.19
N LEU A 28 -0.04 -13.65 -12.21
CA LEU A 28 1.31 -13.96 -12.66
C LEU A 28 1.98 -15.01 -11.78
N GLY A 29 1.81 -14.92 -10.46
CA GLY A 29 2.33 -15.89 -9.51
C GLY A 29 1.76 -17.29 -9.70
N GLU A 30 0.47 -17.41 -10.01
CA GLU A 30 -0.17 -18.68 -10.36
C GLU A 30 0.36 -19.25 -11.68
N ALA A 31 0.54 -18.41 -12.70
CA ALA A 31 1.06 -18.83 -14.01
C ALA A 31 2.54 -19.27 -13.96
N LEU A 32 3.35 -18.61 -13.12
CA LEU A 32 4.80 -18.81 -13.03
C LEU A 32 5.25 -19.58 -11.77
N LYS A 33 4.30 -20.11 -10.97
CA LYS A 33 4.54 -20.78 -9.66
C LYS A 33 5.41 -19.97 -8.69
N ILE A 34 5.18 -18.65 -8.61
CA ILE A 34 5.96 -17.72 -7.76
C ILE A 34 5.44 -17.76 -6.31
N GLY A 35 6.33 -17.47 -5.35
CA GLY A 35 5.96 -17.21 -3.96
C GLY A 35 4.94 -16.06 -3.79
N PRO A 36 4.17 -16.04 -2.69
CA PRO A 36 2.97 -15.21 -2.55
C PRO A 36 3.26 -13.74 -2.18
N TYR A 37 4.00 -13.01 -3.03
CA TYR A 37 4.35 -11.59 -2.84
C TYR A 37 3.12 -10.66 -2.82
N TYR A 38 2.02 -11.07 -3.46
CA TYR A 38 0.73 -10.35 -3.45
C TYR A 38 0.16 -10.12 -2.04
N LYS A 39 0.48 -11.00 -1.07
CA LYS A 39 -0.01 -10.88 0.32
C LYS A 39 0.52 -9.60 0.99
N ILE A 40 1.75 -9.21 0.68
CA ILE A 40 2.37 -8.03 1.29
C ILE A 40 1.74 -6.75 0.71
N LEU A 41 1.41 -6.73 -0.59
CA LEU A 41 0.71 -5.61 -1.21
C LEU A 41 -0.71 -5.42 -0.63
N TYR A 42 -1.42 -6.50 -0.32
CA TYR A 42 -2.69 -6.41 0.41
C TYR A 42 -2.50 -5.88 1.84
N ALA A 43 -1.45 -6.31 2.54
CA ALA A 43 -1.15 -5.84 3.89
C ALA A 43 -0.80 -4.34 3.91
N THR A 44 -0.03 -3.84 2.94
CA THR A 44 0.27 -2.40 2.83
C THR A 44 -0.97 -1.58 2.50
N GLY A 45 -1.87 -2.11 1.67
CA GLY A 45 -3.17 -1.48 1.40
C GLY A 45 -4.04 -1.36 2.66
N MET A 46 -4.12 -2.42 3.48
CA MET A 46 -4.84 -2.37 4.76
C MET A 46 -4.23 -1.35 5.72
N LEU A 47 -2.91 -1.21 5.73
CA LEU A 47 -2.20 -0.24 6.57
C LEU A 47 -2.59 1.21 6.24
N ILE A 48 -2.75 1.53 4.96
CA ILE A 48 -3.24 2.84 4.50
C ILE A 48 -4.69 3.05 4.94
N VAL A 49 -5.55 2.04 4.81
CA VAL A 49 -6.95 2.12 5.28
C VAL A 49 -7.01 2.40 6.79
N CYS A 50 -6.18 1.74 7.59
CA CYS A 50 -6.09 2.02 9.03
C CYS A 50 -5.66 3.47 9.32
N ALA A 51 -4.72 4.02 8.54
CA ALA A 51 -4.30 5.42 8.68
C ALA A 51 -5.44 6.40 8.37
N ILE A 52 -6.25 6.12 7.35
CA ILE A 52 -7.46 6.90 7.03
C ILE A 52 -8.45 6.88 8.19
N ILE A 53 -8.74 5.70 8.75
CA ILE A 53 -9.67 5.55 9.87
C ILE A 53 -9.18 6.34 11.09
N LEU A 54 -7.87 6.27 11.39
CA LEU A 54 -7.25 7.05 12.47
C LEU A 54 -7.43 8.55 12.27
N ASP A 55 -7.25 9.06 11.05
CA ASP A 55 -7.45 10.48 10.75
C ASP A 55 -8.92 10.91 10.91
N MET A 56 -9.86 10.08 10.46
CA MET A 56 -11.30 10.35 10.61
C MET A 56 -11.72 10.38 12.09
N VAL A 57 -11.23 9.45 12.90
CA VAL A 57 -11.50 9.41 14.34
C VAL A 57 -10.87 10.61 15.05
N ASN A 58 -9.65 10.98 14.67
CA ASN A 58 -8.97 12.14 15.26
C ASN A 58 -9.73 13.45 15.01
N GLU A 59 -10.23 13.65 13.79
CA GLU A 59 -11.07 14.81 13.44
C GLU A 59 -12.39 14.81 14.22
N ALA A 60 -13.03 13.64 14.38
CA ALA A 60 -14.34 13.52 15.02
C ALA A 60 -14.28 13.75 16.55
N VAL A 61 -13.20 13.34 17.22
CA VAL A 61 -13.08 13.41 18.68
C VAL A 61 -12.33 14.67 19.15
N THR A 62 -11.79 15.49 18.24
CA THR A 62 -10.97 16.68 18.55
C THR A 62 -9.84 16.38 19.54
N LEU A 63 -9.26 15.18 19.44
CA LEU A 63 -8.10 14.80 20.24
C LEU A 63 -6.92 15.65 19.76
N ASN A 64 -6.53 16.67 20.53
CA ASN A 64 -5.34 17.51 20.28
C ASN A 64 -4.01 16.73 20.46
N LEU A 65 -4.00 15.45 20.15
CA LEU A 65 -2.81 14.60 20.13
C LEU A 65 -2.15 14.68 18.74
N PRO A 66 -0.83 14.46 18.64
CA PRO A 66 -0.10 14.45 17.37
C PRO A 66 -0.38 13.17 16.55
N ILE A 67 -1.65 12.75 16.45
CA ILE A 67 -2.10 11.57 15.71
C ILE A 67 -1.84 11.74 14.21
N SER A 68 -1.82 12.98 13.71
CA SER A 68 -1.44 13.31 12.33
C SER A 68 -0.02 12.84 11.96
N VAL A 69 0.94 12.95 12.90
CA VAL A 69 2.31 12.48 12.68
C VAL A 69 2.35 10.96 12.57
N ILE A 70 1.60 10.26 13.42
CA ILE A 70 1.50 8.79 13.41
C ILE A 70 0.91 8.32 12.08
N SER A 71 -0.16 8.97 11.64
CA SER A 71 -0.86 8.64 10.40
C SER A 71 0.00 8.86 9.15
N ILE A 72 0.74 9.98 9.08
CA ILE A 72 1.71 10.24 8.00
C ILE A 72 2.83 9.20 8.01
N SER A 73 3.34 8.84 9.20
CA SER A 73 4.39 7.83 9.34
C SER A 73 3.93 6.45 8.87
N MET A 74 2.69 6.05 9.18
CA MET A 74 2.09 4.80 8.71
C MET A 74 1.98 4.78 7.18
N ARG A 75 1.52 5.87 6.56
CA ARG A 75 1.46 5.98 5.08
C ARG A 75 2.83 5.86 4.43
N PHE A 76 3.82 6.55 4.99
CA PHE A 76 5.19 6.50 4.48
C PHE A 76 5.77 5.08 4.59
N ALA A 77 5.59 4.42 5.74
CA ALA A 77 6.03 3.04 5.95
C ALA A 77 5.34 2.06 4.99
N ALA A 78 4.02 2.21 4.78
CA ALA A 78 3.26 1.39 3.84
C ALA A 78 3.73 1.59 2.39
N GLY A 79 3.97 2.84 1.98
CA GLY A 79 4.51 3.17 0.67
C GLY A 79 5.91 2.62 0.44
N ALA A 80 6.81 2.79 1.41
CA ALA A 80 8.17 2.26 1.34
C ALA A 80 8.18 0.72 1.26
N ALA A 81 7.36 0.05 2.07
CA ALA A 81 7.22 -1.41 2.03
C ALA A 81 6.69 -1.89 0.66
N ALA A 82 5.65 -1.25 0.12
CA ALA A 82 5.11 -1.59 -1.19
C ALA A 82 6.15 -1.40 -2.31
N PHE A 83 6.93 -0.32 -2.25
CA PHE A 83 7.99 -0.05 -3.22
C PHE A 83 9.11 -1.11 -3.15
N LEU A 84 9.58 -1.46 -1.96
CA LEU A 84 10.60 -2.51 -1.77
C LEU A 84 10.12 -3.87 -2.27
N VAL A 85 8.86 -4.22 -2.04
CA VAL A 85 8.25 -5.45 -2.56
C VAL A 85 8.20 -5.43 -4.09
N CYS A 86 7.81 -4.30 -4.69
CA CYS A 86 7.81 -4.16 -6.14
C CYS A 86 9.21 -4.31 -6.73
N LEU A 87 10.24 -3.70 -6.13
CA LEU A 87 11.64 -3.87 -6.58
C LEU A 87 12.10 -5.32 -6.48
N LYS A 88 11.81 -5.99 -5.36
CA LYS A 88 12.15 -7.40 -5.16
C LYS A 88 11.44 -8.30 -6.18
N TYR A 89 10.16 -8.04 -6.43
CA TYR A 89 9.36 -8.74 -7.41
C TYR A 89 9.91 -8.53 -8.84
N TRP A 90 10.24 -7.29 -9.20
CA TRP A 90 10.79 -6.94 -10.51
C TRP A 90 12.15 -7.58 -10.77
N LYS A 91 13.05 -7.52 -9.78
CA LYS A 91 14.37 -8.17 -9.86
C LYS A 91 14.23 -9.68 -10.10
N TRP A 92 13.29 -10.32 -9.43
CA TRP A 92 13.02 -11.74 -9.62
C TRP A 92 12.42 -12.03 -11.00
N LEU A 93 11.40 -11.26 -11.42
CA LEU A 93 10.72 -11.44 -12.70
C LEU A 93 11.70 -11.31 -13.87
N PHE A 94 12.59 -10.32 -13.83
CA PHE A 94 13.64 -10.15 -14.83
C PHE A 94 14.64 -11.30 -14.81
N SER A 95 15.07 -11.76 -13.64
CA SER A 95 15.98 -12.90 -13.55
C SER A 95 15.41 -14.16 -14.17
N GLU A 96 14.10 -14.39 -14.06
CA GLU A 96 13.46 -15.58 -14.64
C GLU A 96 13.21 -15.41 -16.14
N PHE A 97 12.81 -14.21 -16.58
CA PHE A 97 12.59 -13.90 -18.00
C PHE A 97 13.87 -14.02 -18.84
N PHE A 98 15.02 -13.60 -18.29
CA PHE A 98 16.32 -13.70 -18.97
C PHE A 98 17.01 -15.07 -18.84
N ARG A 99 16.44 -15.98 -18.04
CA ARG A 99 16.97 -17.34 -17.83
C ARG A 99 16.38 -18.35 -18.83
N ASN A 100 15.27 -18.02 -19.47
CA ASN A 100 14.71 -18.73 -20.62
C ASN A 100 15.08 -18.03 -21.93
#